data_AF-A0A329LDG5-F1
#
_entry.id   AF-A0A329LDG5-F1
#
_cell.length_a   1.000
_cell.length_b   1.000
_cell.length_c   1.000
_cell.angle_alpha   90.00
_cell.angle_beta   90.00
_cell.angle_gamma   90.00
#
_symmetry.space_group_name_H-M   'P 1'
#
loop_
_entity.id
_entity.type
_entity.pdbx_description
1 polymer ?
#
loop_
_entity_poly.entity_id
_entity_poly.type
_entity_poly.pdbx_seq_one_letter_code
_entity_poly.pdbx_strand_id
1 'polypeptide(L)' 'MLEYWVDEDYCELCGGPVAVYMKRDYAQDGAPLPAIAQRALCLKGCVGEVLSPERMMNRGA' A
#
# COMPACT_ATOMS: atom_id res chain seq x y z
N MET A 1 4.75 17.83 -1.93
CA MET A 1 5.15 16.93 -3.04
C MET A 1 4.64 15.53 -2.71
N LEU A 2 4.27 14.72 -3.70
CA LEU A 2 3.64 13.41 -3.50
C LEU A 2 4.33 12.39 -4.40
N GLU A 3 4.71 11.26 -3.83
CA GLU A 3 5.37 10.16 -4.54
C GLU A 3 4.62 8.85 -4.35
N TYR A 4 4.54 8.08 -5.43
CA TYR A 4 3.89 6.77 -5.49
C TYR A 4 4.80 5.79 -6.21
N TRP A 5 4.92 4.57 -5.68
CA TRP A 5 5.63 3.48 -6.33
C TRP A 5 5.02 2.14 -5.93
N VAL A 6 5.44 1.09 -6.63
CA VAL A 6 5.08 -0.30 -6.30
C VAL A 6 6.32 -0.98 -5.79
N ASP A 7 6.21 -1.62 -4.63
CA ASP A 7 7.21 -2.54 -4.11
C ASP A 7 6.76 -3.99 -4.34
N GLU A 8 7.72 -4.89 -4.46
CA GLU A 8 7.45 -6.32 -4.66
C GLU A 8 7.72 -7.10 -3.37
N ASP A 9 6.74 -7.91 -2.96
CA ASP A 9 6.86 -8.77 -1.79
C ASP A 9 6.25 -10.14 -2.09
N TYR A 10 6.25 -11.04 -1.11
CA TYR A 10 5.66 -12.37 -1.19
C TYR A 10 4.46 -12.50 -0.27
N CYS A 11 3.42 -13.17 -0.75
CA CYS A 11 2.26 -13.45 0.07
C CYS A 11 2.60 -14.56 1.05
N GLU A 12 2.53 -14.25 2.35
CA GLU A 12 2.75 -15.19 3.45
C GLU A 12 1.82 -16.41 3.43
N LEU A 13 0.70 -16.36 2.69
CA LEU A 13 -0.26 -17.46 2.59
C LEU A 13 0.04 -18.44 1.46
N CYS A 14 0.41 -17.95 0.27
CA CYS A 14 0.57 -18.80 -0.93
C CYS A 14 1.98 -18.76 -1.54
N GLY A 15 2.88 -17.97 -0.95
CA GLY A 15 4.23 -17.69 -1.47
C GLY A 15 4.24 -17.00 -2.84
N GLY A 16 3.09 -16.47 -3.29
CA GLY A 16 2.94 -15.81 -4.58
C GLY A 16 3.41 -14.36 -4.55
N PRO A 17 3.73 -13.76 -5.71
CA PRO A 17 4.13 -12.36 -5.77
C PRO A 17 2.99 -11.44 -5.31
N VAL A 18 3.37 -10.39 -4.57
CA VAL A 18 2.51 -9.33 -4.06
C VAL A 18 3.01 -7.99 -4.57
N ALA A 19 2.10 -7.20 -5.14
CA ALA A 19 2.36 -5.80 -5.44
C ALA A 19 1.90 -4.95 -4.25
N VAL A 20 2.83 -4.21 -3.64
CA VAL A 20 2.55 -3.27 -2.54
C VAL A 20 2.60 -1.85 -3.07
N TYR A 21 1.45 -1.19 -3.09
CA TYR A 21 1.34 0.21 -3.50
C TYR A 21 1.75 1.11 -2.34
N MET A 22 2.84 1.82 -2.53
CA MET A 22 3.44 2.69 -1.54
C MET A 22 3.15 4.16 -1.86
N LYS A 23 3.03 4.97 -0.81
CA LYS A 23 2.90 6.42 -0.89
C LYS A 23 3.91 7.08 0.05
N ARG A 24 4.50 8.20 -0.39
CA ARG A 24 5.29 9.10 0.46
C ARG A 24 4.82 10.53 0.30
N ASP A 25 4.56 11.15 1.43
CA ASP A 25 4.33 12.57 1.57
C ASP A 25 5.62 13.29 1.96
N TYR A 26 5.62 14.61 1.83
CA TYR A 26 6.74 15.47 2.16
C TYR A 26 6.27 16.56 3.12
N ALA A 27 7.09 16.86 4.12
CA ALA A 27 6.86 17.97 5.04
C ALA A 27 7.00 19.33 4.32
N GLN A 28 6.60 20.41 4.98
CA GLN A 28 6.60 21.75 4.36
C GLN A 28 7.99 22.24 3.98
N ASP A 29 9.03 21.78 4.69
CA ASP A 29 10.45 22.03 4.41
C ASP A 29 11.01 21.13 3.30
N GLY A 30 10.19 20.24 2.73
CA GLY A 30 10.60 19.30 1.69
C GLY A 30 11.26 18.03 2.22
N ALA A 31 11.28 17.79 3.54
CA ALA A 31 11.79 16.54 4.08
C ALA A 31 10.83 15.37 3.77
N PRO A 32 11.34 14.18 3.37
CA PRO A 32 10.51 13.02 3.13
C PRO A 32 9.92 12.50 4.44
N LEU A 33 8.60 12.31 4.48
CA LEU A 33 7.93 11.63 5.58
C LEU A 33 8.04 10.10 5.41
N PRO A 34 7.78 9.32 6.49
CA PRO A 34 7.73 7.87 6.39
C PRO A 34 6.80 7.40 5.27
N ALA A 35 7.24 6.41 4.51
CA ALA A 35 6.42 5.81 3.47
C ALA A 35 5.31 4.95 4.12
N ILE A 36 4.13 4.95 3.52
CA ILE A 36 2.97 4.20 4.01
C ILE A 36 2.50 3.27 2.90
N ALA A 37 2.29 2.00 3.25
CA ALA A 37 1.66 1.02 2.38
C ALA A 37 0.16 1.34 2.27
N GLN A 38 -0.27 1.73 1.08
CA GLN A 38 -1.67 2.06 0.81
C GLN A 38 -2.51 0.82 0.55
N ARG A 39 -1.92 -0.17 -0.14
CA ARG A 39 -2.60 -1.40 -0.54
C ARG A 39 -1.59 -2.49 -0.87
N ALA A 40 -1.91 -3.74 -0.52
CA ALA A 40 -1.20 -4.91 -1.01
C ALA A 40 -2.14 -5.80 -1.85
N LEU A 41 -1.63 -6.33 -2.95
CA LEU A 41 -2.38 -7.23 -3.84
C LEU A 41 -1.59 -8.50 -4.11
N CYS A 42 -2.10 -9.65 -3.67
CA CYS A 42 -1.61 -10.96 -4.10
C CYS A 42 -1.93 -11.15 -5.58
N LEU A 43 -0.90 -11.18 -6.44
CA LEU A 43 -1.08 -11.32 -7.89
C LEU A 43 -1.53 -12.73 -8.28
N LYS A 44 -1.39 -13.71 -7.38
CA LYS A 44 -2.02 -15.04 -7.50
C LYS A 44 -3.50 -15.05 -7.12
N GLY A 45 -4.08 -13.94 -6.64
CA GLY A 45 -5.49 -13.86 -6.22
C GLY A 45 -5.82 -14.69 -4.97
N CYS A 46 -4.80 -15.06 -4.19
CA CYS A 46 -4.93 -15.93 -3.03
C CYS A 46 -5.66 -15.28 -1.85
N VAL A 47 -5.56 -13.96 -1.73
CA VAL A 47 -6.28 -13.13 -0.78
C VAL A 47 -6.88 -12.00 -1.59
N GLY A 48 -8.17 -11.72 -1.40
CA GLY A 48 -8.82 -10.55 -1.99
C GLY A 48 -8.11 -9.25 -1.57
N GLU A 49 -8.43 -8.14 -2.24
CA GLU A 49 -7.78 -6.85 -2.02
C GLU A 49 -7.80 -6.45 -0.52
N VAL A 50 -6.64 -6.47 0.16
CA VAL A 50 -6.53 -5.97 1.53
C VAL A 50 -6.39 -4.45 1.44
N LEU A 51 -7.51 -3.76 1.62
CA LEU A 51 -7.55 -2.30 1.72
C LEU A 51 -6.96 -1.87 3.07
N SER A 52 -6.09 -0.87 3.06
CA SER A 52 -5.59 -0.26 4.30
C SER A 52 -6.75 0.33 5.13
N PRO A 53 -6.62 0.39 6.47
CA PRO A 53 -7.66 0.91 7.37
C PRO A 53 -8.15 2.32 7.03
N GLU A 54 -7.29 3.16 6.43
CA GLU A 54 -7.62 4.53 6.01
C GLU A 54 -8.79 4.59 4.99
N ARG A 55 -8.95 3.54 4.17
CA ARG A 55 -10.09 3.43 3.23
C ARG A 55 -11.32 2.75 3.83
N MET A 56 -11.19 2.00 4.92
CA MET A 56 -12.35 1.48 5.66
C MET A 56 -13.15 2.61 6.31
N MET A 57 -12.47 3.66 6.80
CA MET A 57 -13.12 4.82 7.40
C MET A 57 -13.87 5.71 6.39
N ASN A 58 -13.54 5.65 5.09
CA ASN A 58 -14.18 6.45 4.04
C ASN A 58 -15.31 5.72 3.29
N ARG A 59 -15.72 4.53 3.74
CA ARG A 59 -16.87 3.78 3.16
C ARG A 59 -18.14 3.84 4.01
N GLY A 60 -18.16 4.70 5.03
CA GLY A 60 -19.33 5.00 5.86
C GLY A 60 -19.63 6.49 5.89
N ALA A 61 -20.07 7.04 4.77
CA ALA A 61 -20.78 8.33 4.67
C ALA A 61 -21.73 8.28 3.47
#